data_AF-A0A2P2K7X6-F1
#
_entry.id   AF-A0A2P2K7X6-F1
#
_cell.length_a   1.000
_cell.length_b   1.000
_cell.length_c   1.000
_cell.angle_alpha   90.00
_cell.angle_beta   90.00
_cell.angle_gamma   90.00
#
_symmetry.space_group_name_H-M   'P 1'
#
loop_
_entity.id
_entity.type
_entity.pdbx_description
1 polymer ?
#
loop_
_entity_poly.entity_id
_entity_poly.type
_entity_poly.pdbx_seq_one_letter_code
_entity_poly.pdbx_strand_id
1 'polypeptide(L)'
;MAFAAQPGTNLLKSPLFVSKTQSSSLPKPRSLVVRNSVAAEPAAGAAVKIAKEFKVKSVKARQIVDSRGNPTVEVDLVTDNLFRSAVPSGASTGIYEALELRDGDKSVYGGKGVLNAVKNINEVLGPKLTGVDVR
;
A
#
# COMPACT_ATOMS: atom_id res chain seq x y z
N MET A 1 -29.35 -32.45 37.88
CA MET A 1 -29.72 -31.03 37.72
C MET A 1 -30.27 -30.86 36.30
N ALA A 2 -31.58 -30.70 36.17
CA ALA A 2 -32.28 -30.55 34.90
C ALA A 2 -32.39 -29.05 34.56
N PHE A 3 -32.06 -28.66 33.33
CA PHE A 3 -32.38 -27.33 32.81
C PHE A 3 -33.02 -27.50 31.43
N ALA A 4 -34.20 -26.91 31.31
CA ALA A 4 -35.10 -26.97 30.18
C ALA A 4 -34.91 -25.76 29.23
N ALA A 5 -35.49 -25.91 28.03
CA ALA A 5 -36.00 -24.89 27.11
C ALA A 5 -35.05 -24.26 26.06
N GLN A 6 -35.28 -24.65 24.79
CA GLN A 6 -35.15 -23.80 23.59
C GLN A 6 -36.48 -23.02 23.38
N PRO A 7 -36.55 -21.90 22.62
CA PRO A 7 -36.70 -21.93 21.14
C PRO A 7 -35.97 -20.76 20.42
N GLY A 8 -35.49 -20.86 19.18
CA GLY A 8 -36.28 -20.94 17.95
C GLY A 8 -36.70 -19.54 17.45
N THR A 9 -35.82 -18.81 16.77
CA THR A 9 -36.17 -17.53 16.12
C THR A 9 -36.53 -17.75 14.64
N ASN A 10 -37.80 -17.51 14.32
CA ASN A 10 -38.40 -17.61 13.01
C ASN A 10 -38.07 -16.41 12.10
N LEU A 11 -37.81 -16.74 10.83
CA LEU A 11 -38.30 -16.12 9.59
C LEU A 11 -39.10 -14.81 9.71
N LEU A 12 -38.70 -13.80 8.92
CA LEU A 12 -39.63 -12.90 8.21
C LEU A 12 -39.01 -12.37 6.92
N LYS A 13 -39.62 -12.80 5.80
CA LYS A 13 -39.52 -12.29 4.43
C LYS A 13 -40.16 -10.90 4.34
N SER A 14 -39.66 -10.02 3.46
CA SER A 14 -40.47 -9.12 2.63
C SER A 14 -39.59 -8.47 1.52
N PRO A 15 -40.14 -7.89 0.42
CA PRO A 15 -39.84 -8.36 -0.93
C PRO A 15 -39.23 -7.29 -1.87
N LEU A 16 -38.86 -7.79 -3.06
CA LEU A 16 -38.82 -7.12 -4.36
C LEU A 16 -39.39 -5.69 -4.42
N PHE A 17 -38.56 -4.74 -4.84
CA PHE A 17 -39.03 -3.56 -5.55
C PHE A 17 -38.41 -3.52 -6.94
N VAL A 18 -39.19 -4.04 -7.89
CA VAL A 18 -39.04 -3.83 -9.33
C VAL A 18 -39.72 -2.52 -9.67
N SER A 19 -38.99 -1.57 -10.27
CA SER A 19 -39.64 -0.42 -10.91
C SER A 19 -39.02 -0.12 -12.27
N LYS A 20 -39.75 -0.61 -13.28
CA LYS A 20 -40.07 0.05 -14.56
C LYS A 20 -38.92 0.56 -15.41
N THR A 21 -38.67 -0.22 -16.46
CA THR A 21 -38.38 0.23 -17.82
C THR A 21 -39.09 1.54 -18.18
N GLN A 22 -38.31 2.54 -18.61
CA GLN A 22 -38.81 3.59 -19.50
C GLN A 22 -38.19 3.37 -20.88
N SER A 23 -39.07 3.05 -21.81
CA SER A 23 -38.81 2.87 -23.22
C SER A 23 -38.68 4.21 -23.95
N SER A 24 -37.64 4.27 -24.79
CA SER A 24 -37.61 4.88 -26.13
C SER A 24 -37.98 6.36 -26.32
N SER A 25 -36.96 7.14 -26.72
CA SER A 25 -37.05 7.90 -27.97
C SER A 25 -35.64 8.12 -28.54
N LEU A 26 -35.39 7.60 -29.74
CA LEU A 26 -34.16 7.79 -30.50
C LEU A 26 -33.95 9.27 -30.84
N PRO A 27 -32.72 9.81 -30.78
CA PRO A 27 -32.46 11.18 -31.21
C PRO A 27 -32.54 11.29 -32.75
N LYS A 28 -33.29 12.30 -33.21
CA LYS A 28 -33.55 12.66 -34.61
C LYS A 28 -32.24 13.04 -35.34
N PRO A 29 -32.00 12.65 -36.61
CA PRO A 29 -30.76 12.98 -37.30
C PRO A 29 -30.71 14.48 -37.61
N ARG A 30 -29.64 15.16 -37.18
CA ARG A 30 -29.33 16.54 -37.58
C ARG A 30 -28.37 16.52 -38.76
N SER A 31 -28.61 17.49 -39.65
CA SER A 31 -28.07 17.67 -40.99
C SER A 31 -26.55 17.63 -41.09
N LEU A 32 -26.08 16.97 -42.14
CA LEU A 32 -24.75 17.07 -42.73
C LEU A 32 -24.35 18.53 -42.95
N VAL A 33 -23.26 18.99 -42.31
CA VAL A 33 -22.51 20.17 -42.76
C VAL A 33 -21.00 19.94 -42.55
N VAL A 34 -20.34 19.80 -43.70
CA VAL A 34 -19.00 20.28 -44.11
C VAL A 34 -17.79 19.95 -43.23
N ARG A 35 -16.94 19.08 -43.79
CA ARG A 35 -15.54 18.87 -43.40
C ARG A 35 -14.77 20.17 -43.56
N ASN A 36 -14.21 20.69 -42.47
CA ASN A 36 -13.07 21.60 -42.56
C ASN A 36 -11.84 20.84 -42.05
N SER A 37 -11.00 20.42 -42.99
CA SER A 37 -9.65 19.94 -42.74
C SER A 37 -8.79 21.13 -42.34
N VAL A 38 -8.56 21.30 -41.04
CA VAL A 38 -7.38 22.02 -40.56
C VAL A 38 -6.63 21.02 -39.69
N ALA A 39 -5.55 20.50 -40.24
CA ALA A 39 -4.51 19.87 -39.47
C ALA A 39 -4.00 20.93 -38.47
N ALA A 40 -4.38 20.77 -37.21
CA ALA A 40 -3.67 21.39 -36.10
C ALA A 40 -2.86 20.26 -35.46
N GLU A 41 -1.65 20.06 -35.97
CA GLU A 41 -0.60 19.41 -35.20
C GLU A 41 -0.49 20.16 -33.86
N PRO A 42 -0.54 19.49 -32.69
CA PRO A 42 0.00 20.13 -31.50
C PRO A 42 1.50 20.29 -31.78
N ALA A 43 1.87 21.55 -32.01
CA ALA A 43 3.23 21.97 -32.21
C ALA A 43 4.13 21.38 -31.12
N ALA A 44 5.25 20.82 -31.57
CA ALA A 44 6.53 20.69 -30.89
C ALA A 44 6.48 20.20 -29.44
N GLY A 45 6.95 18.97 -29.25
CA GLY A 45 7.34 18.44 -27.94
C GLY A 45 8.24 19.43 -27.21
N ALA A 46 7.65 20.15 -26.27
CA ALA A 46 8.40 20.88 -25.27
C ALA A 46 9.27 19.84 -24.56
N ALA A 47 10.58 20.06 -24.57
CA ALA A 47 11.49 19.33 -23.73
C ALA A 47 11.07 19.56 -22.27
N VAL A 48 10.20 18.68 -21.76
CA VAL A 48 9.91 18.61 -20.34
C VAL A 48 11.23 18.24 -19.70
N LYS A 49 11.91 19.22 -19.09
CA LYS A 49 12.98 18.93 -18.16
C LYS A 49 12.35 18.06 -17.09
N ILE A 50 12.60 16.75 -17.14
CA ILE A 50 12.25 15.83 -16.08
C ILE A 50 13.15 16.19 -14.92
N ALA A 51 12.72 17.15 -14.10
CA ALA A 51 13.34 17.43 -12.83
C ALA A 51 13.15 16.16 -11.99
N LYS A 52 14.25 15.52 -11.62
CA LYS A 52 14.22 14.34 -10.78
C LYS A 52 13.60 14.70 -9.43
N GLU A 53 12.54 14.02 -9.07
CA GLU A 53 11.81 14.24 -7.83
C GLU A 53 12.39 13.35 -6.72
N PHE A 54 12.79 14.00 -5.63
CA PHE A 54 13.40 13.35 -4.46
C PHE A 54 12.38 13.12 -3.34
N LYS A 55 11.08 13.19 -3.65
CA LYS A 55 10.03 12.90 -2.69
C LYS A 55 9.84 11.41 -2.51
N VAL A 56 9.66 10.99 -1.27
CA VAL A 56 9.30 9.61 -0.92
C VAL A 56 7.89 9.31 -1.47
N LYS A 57 7.79 8.33 -2.37
CA LYS A 57 6.51 7.83 -2.90
C LYS A 57 5.99 6.66 -2.08
N SER A 58 6.87 5.73 -1.70
CA SER A 58 6.50 4.63 -0.80
C SER A 58 7.70 4.11 -0.02
N VAL A 59 7.40 3.53 1.15
CA VAL A 59 8.36 2.82 1.99
C VAL A 59 7.77 1.45 2.29
N LYS A 60 8.56 0.39 2.09
CA LYS A 60 8.16 -0.99 2.39
C LYS A 60 9.30 -1.72 3.08
N ALA A 61 9.02 -2.31 4.23
CA ALA A 61 9.96 -3.14 4.97
C ALA A 61 9.63 -4.62 4.85
N ARG A 62 10.66 -5.45 4.95
CA ARG A 62 10.59 -6.91 4.98
C ARG A 62 11.62 -7.49 5.95
N GLN A 63 11.36 -8.70 6.42
CA GLN A 63 12.34 -9.47 7.19
C GLN A 63 13.25 -10.23 6.23
N ILE A 64 14.56 -10.09 6.43
CA ILE A 64 15.61 -10.87 5.75
C ILE A 64 16.50 -11.56 6.81
N VAL A 65 17.51 -12.31 6.38
CA VAL A 65 18.44 -13.03 7.26
C VAL A 65 19.84 -12.42 7.13
N ASP A 66 20.47 -12.11 8.26
CA ASP A 66 21.83 -11.56 8.34
C ASP A 66 22.92 -12.64 8.08
N SER A 67 24.19 -12.22 8.05
CA SER A 67 25.33 -13.12 7.82
C SER A 67 25.51 -14.19 8.89
N ARG A 68 24.86 -14.07 10.05
CA ARG A 68 24.91 -15.00 11.18
C ARG A 68 23.64 -15.85 11.28
N GLY A 69 22.75 -15.77 10.29
CA GLY A 69 21.51 -16.54 10.27
C GLY A 69 20.37 -15.96 11.14
N ASN A 70 20.51 -14.75 11.68
CA ASN A 70 19.48 -14.12 12.49
C ASN A 70 18.60 -13.19 11.62
N PRO A 71 17.30 -13.05 11.94
CA PRO A 71 16.46 -12.10 11.24
C PRO A 71 16.94 -10.65 11.40
N THR A 72 16.84 -9.86 10.33
CA THR A 72 17.01 -8.40 10.37
C THR A 72 16.04 -7.73 9.39
N VAL A 73 15.93 -6.40 9.46
CA VAL A 73 15.02 -5.61 8.64
C VAL A 73 15.74 -5.09 7.39
N GLU A 74 15.06 -5.20 6.26
CA GLU A 74 15.41 -4.52 5.00
C GLU A 74 14.27 -3.58 4.62
N VAL A 75 14.64 -2.38 4.15
CA VAL A 75 13.69 -1.35 3.73
C VAL A 75 13.95 -0.97 2.28
N ASP A 76 12.86 -0.97 1.51
CA ASP A 76 12.76 -0.36 0.20
C ASP A 76 12.15 1.03 0.33
N LEU A 77 12.86 2.03 -0.16
CA LEU A 77 12.40 3.41 -0.32
C LEU A 77 12.28 3.70 -1.81
N VAL A 78 11.09 4.08 -2.24
CA VAL A 78 10.79 4.39 -3.64
C VAL A 78 10.60 5.89 -3.78
N THR A 79 11.42 6.52 -4.63
CA THR A 79 11.20 7.88 -5.16
C THR A 79 10.97 7.78 -6.68
N ASP A 80 11.77 8.45 -7.49
CA ASP A 80 11.96 8.12 -8.92
C ASP A 80 12.80 6.86 -9.12
N ASN A 81 13.62 6.51 -8.13
CA ASN A 81 14.43 5.30 -8.11
C ASN A 81 14.05 4.42 -6.91
N LEU A 82 14.43 3.14 -6.99
CA LEU A 82 14.36 2.21 -5.86
C LEU A 82 15.69 2.24 -5.10
N PHE A 83 15.61 2.49 -3.78
CA PHE A 83 16.73 2.39 -2.86
C PHE A 83 16.44 1.30 -1.83
N ARG A 84 17.40 0.41 -1.63
CA ARG A 84 17.28 -0.70 -0.69
C ARG A 84 18.41 -0.64 0.31
N SER A 85 18.08 -0.80 1.58
CA SER A 85 19.08 -0.90 2.64
C SER A 85 18.64 -1.89 3.70
N ALA A 86 19.62 -2.61 4.25
CA ALA A 86 19.43 -3.57 5.33
C ALA A 86 20.15 -3.09 6.59
N VAL A 87 19.52 -3.30 7.75
CA VAL A 87 20.09 -2.91 9.04
C VAL A 87 21.04 -4.02 9.52
N PRO A 88 22.31 -3.71 9.82
CA PRO A 88 23.22 -4.68 10.43
C PRO A 88 22.78 -4.98 11.87
N SER A 89 23.18 -6.14 12.41
CA SER A 89 22.93 -6.48 13.81
C SER A 89 24.24 -6.73 14.55
N GLY A 90 24.38 -6.14 15.74
CA GLY A 90 25.54 -6.31 16.61
C GLY A 90 25.61 -7.69 17.27
N ALA A 91 26.81 -8.15 17.66
CA ALA A 91 26.98 -9.26 18.61
C ALA A 91 27.17 -8.76 20.04
N SER A 92 27.98 -7.71 20.15
CA SER A 92 28.27 -6.98 21.37
C SER A 92 27.67 -5.60 21.21
N THR A 93 26.61 -5.32 21.98
CA THR A 93 25.94 -4.02 22.00
C THR A 93 26.36 -3.26 23.24
N GLY A 94 26.88 -2.04 23.07
CA GLY A 94 27.16 -1.15 24.19
C GLY A 94 25.90 -0.75 24.96
N ILE A 95 26.04 -0.43 26.24
CA ILE A 95 24.91 -0.04 27.11
C ILE A 95 24.24 1.28 26.69
N TYR A 96 24.90 2.08 25.85
CA TYR A 96 24.41 3.36 25.33
C TYR A 96 24.02 3.31 23.85
N GLU A 97 23.97 2.12 23.24
CA GLU A 97 23.48 1.97 21.87
C GLU A 97 21.94 2.04 21.81
N ALA A 98 21.43 2.41 20.63
CA ALA A 98 20.00 2.35 20.37
C ALA A 98 19.51 0.89 20.42
N LEU A 99 18.36 0.66 21.05
CA LEU A 99 17.82 -0.69 21.22
C LEU A 99 17.17 -1.20 19.92
N GLU A 100 17.58 -2.39 19.49
CA GLU A 100 16.93 -3.13 18.40
C GLU A 100 15.64 -3.78 18.89
N LEU A 101 14.53 -3.60 18.16
CA LEU A 101 13.26 -4.25 18.47
C LEU A 101 13.24 -5.69 17.95
N ARG A 102 13.05 -6.64 18.87
CA ARG A 102 12.91 -8.09 18.60
C ARG A 102 11.55 -8.59 19.08
N ASP A 103 11.02 -9.62 18.41
CA ASP A 103 9.68 -10.15 18.68
C ASP A 103 9.60 -10.98 19.97
N GLY A 104 10.70 -11.60 20.41
CA GLY A 104 10.76 -12.38 21.66
C GLY A 104 10.07 -13.76 21.60
N ASP A 105 9.40 -14.10 20.50
CA ASP A 105 8.79 -15.42 20.30
C ASP A 105 9.85 -16.51 20.09
N LYS A 106 10.10 -17.30 21.15
CA LYS A 106 11.12 -18.37 21.15
C LYS A 106 10.90 -19.44 20.08
N SER A 107 9.66 -19.60 19.59
CA SER A 107 9.35 -20.60 18.54
C SER A 107 9.89 -20.20 17.17
N VAL A 108 10.14 -18.90 16.95
CA VAL A 108 10.57 -18.32 15.67
C VAL A 108 11.96 -17.70 15.82
N TYR A 109 12.96 -18.29 15.15
CA TYR A 109 14.37 -17.86 15.23
C TYR A 109 14.88 -17.65 16.67
N GLY A 110 14.39 -18.45 17.64
CA GLY A 110 14.79 -18.36 19.04
C GLY A 110 14.45 -17.02 19.72
N GLY A 111 13.39 -16.33 19.27
CA GLY A 111 12.99 -15.03 19.82
C GLY A 111 13.56 -13.82 19.09
N LYS A 112 14.34 -14.04 18.03
CA LYS A 112 15.05 -12.98 17.30
C LYS A 112 14.29 -12.45 16.08
N GLY A 113 13.03 -12.82 15.90
CA GLY A 113 12.15 -12.28 14.87
C GLY A 113 12.08 -10.74 14.90
N VAL A 114 11.77 -10.12 13.76
CA VAL A 114 11.69 -8.66 13.61
C VAL A 114 10.39 -8.21 12.94
N LEU A 115 9.34 -9.04 13.00
CA LEU A 115 8.05 -8.77 12.36
C LEU A 115 7.36 -7.53 12.96
N ASN A 116 7.51 -7.29 14.25
CA ASN A 116 7.00 -6.08 14.88
C ASN A 116 7.71 -4.82 14.36
N ALA A 117 9.03 -4.88 14.15
CA ALA A 117 9.78 -3.79 13.56
C ALA A 117 9.35 -3.51 12.12
N VAL A 118 9.16 -4.57 11.32
CA VAL A 118 8.64 -4.48 9.95
C VAL A 118 7.24 -3.85 9.92
N LYS A 119 6.36 -4.27 10.85
CA LYS A 119 5.01 -3.71 10.99
C LYS A 119 5.05 -2.22 11.31
N ASN A 120 5.88 -1.80 12.26
CA ASN A 120 6.04 -0.39 12.62
C ASN A 120 6.49 0.46 11.42
N ILE A 121 7.40 -0.05 10.58
CA ILE A 121 7.83 0.67 9.39
C ILE A 121 6.69 0.77 8.38
N ASN A 122 5.99 -0.32 8.11
CA ASN A 122 4.94 -0.36 7.09
C ASN A 122 3.68 0.41 7.46
N GLU A 123 3.27 0.37 8.73
CA GLU A 123 1.98 0.91 9.19
C GLU A 123 2.12 2.28 9.85
N VAL A 124 3.26 2.59 10.47
CA VAL A 124 3.43 3.83 11.26
C VAL A 124 4.39 4.81 10.58
N LEU A 125 5.59 4.37 10.22
CA LEU A 125 6.62 5.28 9.67
C LEU A 125 6.38 5.58 8.20
N GLY A 126 6.10 4.57 7.39
CA GLY A 126 5.94 4.68 5.94
C GLY A 126 4.91 5.75 5.55
N PRO A 127 3.68 5.72 6.05
CA PRO A 127 2.67 6.74 5.74
C PRO A 127 3.07 8.15 6.16
N LYS A 128 3.87 8.30 7.23
CA LYS A 128 4.35 9.60 7.72
C LYS A 128 5.51 10.16 6.90
N LEU A 129 6.24 9.31 6.20
CA LEU A 129 7.39 9.70 5.38
C LEU A 129 7.01 10.00 3.92
N THR A 130 5.85 9.55 3.45
CA THR A 130 5.38 9.85 2.09
C THR A 130 5.29 11.37 1.85
N GLY A 131 5.90 11.84 0.75
CA GLY A 131 5.94 13.25 0.35
C GLY A 131 7.10 14.07 0.91
N VAL A 132 7.86 13.52 1.86
CA VAL A 132 9.08 14.14 2.42
C VAL A 132 10.21 14.12 1.37
N ASP A 133 10.98 15.20 1.27
CA ASP A 133 12.19 15.26 0.43
C ASP A 133 13.33 14.50 1.10
N VAL A 134 14.07 13.67 0.36
CA VAL A 134 15.15 12.81 0.91
C VAL A 134 16.52 13.49 1.00
N ARG A 135 16.63 14.77 0.61
CA ARG A 135 17.88 15.54 0.61
C ARG A 135 18.02 16.46 1.82
#